data_AF-A0A922X9X1-F1
#
_entry.id   AF-A0A922X9X1-F1
#
_cell.length_a   1.000
_cell.length_b   1.000
_cell.length_c   1.000
_cell.angle_alpha   90.00
_cell.angle_beta   90.00
_cell.angle_gamma   90.00
#
_symmetry.space_group_name_H-M   'P 1'
#
loop_
_entity.id
_entity.type
_entity.pdbx_description
1 polymer ?
#
loop_
_entity_poly.entity_id
_entity_poly.type
_entity_poly.pdbx_seq_one_letter_code
_entity_poly.pdbx_strand_id
1 'polypeptide(L)'
;MANPSALDTLIELAQRDSDAAAKRLGAALKGVEEAEQKLQMLLGYRDDYANKLDQAQMNGITPFAYANFVAFVGKLDNAINGQQEVLKHAKYKSDLEKATWQESERKRLSYRTLNERAAAEALK
;
A
#
# COMPACT_ATOMS: atom_id res chain seq x y z
N MET A 1 -8.15 17.61 38.50
CA MET A 1 -8.93 17.89 37.27
C MET A 1 -7.94 18.31 36.19
N ALA A 2 -8.00 17.73 34.99
CA ALA A 2 -7.09 18.12 33.90
C ALA A 2 -7.44 19.55 33.45
N ASN A 3 -6.44 20.41 33.29
CA ASN A 3 -6.62 21.81 32.93
C ASN A 3 -7.13 21.90 31.47
N PRO A 4 -8.19 22.66 31.13
CA PRO A 4 -8.77 22.71 29.77
C PRO A 4 -7.72 22.97 28.67
N SER A 5 -6.77 23.86 28.94
CA SER A 5 -5.63 24.16 28.06
C SER A 5 -4.74 22.95 27.76
N ALA A 6 -4.62 21.98 28.67
CA ALA A 6 -3.86 20.75 28.44
C ALA A 6 -4.63 19.77 27.53
N LEU A 7 -5.96 19.70 27.63
CA LEU A 7 -6.78 18.87 26.74
C LEU A 7 -6.79 19.43 25.31
N ASP A 8 -6.88 20.75 25.16
CA ASP A 8 -6.78 21.39 23.84
C ASP A 8 -5.42 21.08 23.18
N THR A 9 -4.33 21.17 23.93
CA THR A 9 -2.98 20.83 23.44
C THR A 9 -2.89 19.35 22.99
N LEU A 10 -3.50 18.43 23.74
CA LEU A 10 -3.53 17.00 23.39
C LEU A 10 -4.38 16.73 22.13
N ILE A 11 -5.48 17.47 21.95
CA ILE A 11 -6.32 17.40 20.75
C ILE A 11 -5.54 17.89 19.53
N GLU A 12 -4.85 19.03 19.64
CA GLU A 12 -4.02 19.56 18.56
C GLU A 12 -2.89 18.60 18.16
N LEU A 13 -2.21 18.01 19.14
CA LEU A 13 -1.17 17.01 18.90
C LEU A 13 -1.74 15.78 18.19
N ALA A 14 -2.87 15.25 18.67
CA ALA A 14 -3.52 14.08 18.05
C ALA A 14 -4.04 14.37 16.64
N GLN A 15 -4.49 15.60 16.37
CA GLN A 15 -4.88 16.05 15.03
C GLN A 15 -3.67 16.05 14.09
N ARG A 16 -2.54 16.65 14.51
CA ARG A 16 -1.31 16.69 13.70
C ARG A 16 -0.77 15.29 13.42
N ASP A 17 -0.83 14.38 14.39
CA ASP A 17 -0.43 12.99 14.23
C ASP A 17 -1.35 12.25 13.24
N SER A 18 -2.67 12.48 13.33
CA SER A 18 -3.66 11.91 12.41
C SER A 18 -3.43 12.40 10.97
N ASP A 19 -3.22 13.70 10.78
CA ASP A 19 -2.94 14.28 9.46
C ASP A 19 -1.64 13.73 8.85
N ALA A 20 -0.59 13.60 9.67
CA ALA A 20 0.68 13.02 9.25
C ALA A 20 0.52 11.53 8.89
N ALA A 21 -0.22 10.76 9.67
CA ALA A 21 -0.51 9.35 9.40
C ALA A 21 -1.37 9.19 8.13
N ALA A 22 -2.37 10.04 7.93
CA ALA A 22 -3.20 10.04 6.71
C ALA A 22 -2.34 10.29 5.45
N LYS A 23 -1.40 11.23 5.50
CA LYS A 23 -0.46 11.48 4.40
C LYS A 23 0.42 10.27 4.10
N ARG A 24 0.95 9.61 5.12
CA ARG A 24 1.76 8.39 4.95
C ARG A 24 0.93 7.22 4.41
N LEU A 25 -0.29 7.04 4.91
CA LEU A 25 -1.23 6.04 4.42
C LEU A 25 -1.55 6.26 2.95
N GLY A 26 -1.83 7.51 2.54
CA GLY A 26 -2.07 7.84 1.13
C GLY A 26 -0.88 7.48 0.23
N ALA A 27 0.34 7.78 0.67
CA ALA A 27 1.56 7.40 -0.05
C ALA A 27 1.75 5.87 -0.11
N ALA A 28 1.43 5.15 0.97
CA ALA A 28 1.51 3.70 1.01
C ALA A 28 0.48 3.02 0.09
N LEU A 29 -0.76 3.51 0.08
CA LEU A 29 -1.82 3.04 -0.82
C LEU A 29 -1.44 3.25 -2.29
N LYS A 30 -0.91 4.42 -2.63
CA LYS A 30 -0.38 4.68 -3.97
C LYS A 30 0.74 3.70 -4.35
N GLY A 31 1.64 3.39 -3.40
CA GLY A 31 2.69 2.39 -3.61
C GLY A 31 2.15 0.98 -3.85
N VAL A 32 1.02 0.60 -3.22
CA VAL A 32 0.33 -0.66 -3.53
C VAL A 32 -0.20 -0.64 -4.96
N GLU A 33 -0.92 0.42 -5.34
CA GLU A 33 -1.48 0.56 -6.69
C GLU A 33 -0.40 0.47 -7.78
N GLU A 34 0.71 1.20 -7.63
CA GLU A 34 1.84 1.16 -8.56
C GLU A 34 2.47 -0.24 -8.65
N ALA A 35 2.57 -0.95 -7.52
CA ALA A 35 3.10 -2.30 -7.48
C ALA A 35 2.17 -3.31 -8.17
N GLU A 36 0.85 -3.16 -8.03
CA GLU A 36 -0.17 -3.98 -8.70
C GLU A 36 -0.17 -3.74 -10.21
N GLN A 37 -0.16 -2.48 -10.65
CA GLN A 37 -0.10 -2.11 -12.06
C GLN A 37 1.14 -2.71 -12.74
N LYS A 38 2.30 -2.61 -12.09
CA LYS A 38 3.54 -3.21 -12.63
C LYS A 38 3.48 -4.74 -12.67
N LEU A 39 2.88 -5.37 -11.67
CA LEU A 39 2.68 -6.83 -11.68
C LEU A 39 1.77 -7.25 -12.83
N GLN A 40 0.65 -6.56 -13.03
CA GLN A 40 -0.27 -6.81 -14.15
C GLN A 40 0.41 -6.64 -15.50
N MET A 41 1.25 -5.60 -15.65
CA MET A 41 2.03 -5.40 -16.88
C MET A 41 2.97 -6.57 -17.15
N LEU A 42 3.69 -7.08 -16.15
CA LEU A 42 4.59 -8.22 -16.31
C LEU A 42 3.83 -9.51 -16.67
N LEU A 43 2.67 -9.73 -16.06
CA LEU A 43 1.80 -10.86 -16.38
C LEU A 43 1.26 -10.77 -17.82
N GLY A 44 0.73 -9.62 -18.23
CA GLY A 44 0.26 -9.43 -19.60
C GLY A 44 1.38 -9.62 -20.62
N TYR A 45 2.59 -9.12 -20.32
CA TYR A 45 3.74 -9.34 -21.19
C TYR A 45 4.14 -10.81 -21.29
N ARG A 46 3.97 -11.60 -20.23
CA ARG A 46 4.21 -13.05 -20.24
C ARG A 46 3.22 -13.77 -21.14
N ASP A 47 1.94 -13.41 -21.03
CA ASP A 47 0.87 -14.01 -21.83
C ASP A 47 1.04 -13.68 -23.32
N ASP A 48 1.34 -12.42 -23.65
CA ASP A 48 1.66 -12.00 -25.01
C ASP A 48 2.86 -12.76 -25.60
N TYR A 49 3.87 -13.02 -24.77
CA TYR A 49 5.06 -13.74 -25.20
C TYR A 49 4.78 -15.24 -25.41
N ALA A 50 3.95 -15.84 -24.56
CA ALA A 50 3.48 -17.21 -24.74
C ALA A 50 2.68 -17.38 -26.05
N ASN A 51 1.74 -16.47 -26.33
CA ASN A 51 0.97 -16.47 -27.58
C ASN A 51 1.87 -16.39 -28.82
N LYS A 52 2.96 -15.60 -28.76
CA LYS A 52 3.95 -15.52 -29.85
C LYS A 52 4.70 -16.84 -30.04
N LEU A 53 5.00 -17.57 -28.96
CA LEU A 53 5.61 -18.90 -29.06
C LEU A 53 4.66 -19.87 -29.76
N ASP A 54 3.39 -19.92 -29.35
CA ASP A 54 2.42 -20.85 -29.93
C ASP A 54 2.33 -20.66 -31.46
N GLN A 55 2.27 -19.40 -31.91
CA GLN A 55 2.31 -19.07 -33.35
C GLN A 55 3.63 -19.49 -34.02
N ALA A 56 4.77 -19.26 -33.37
CA ALA A 56 6.07 -19.66 -33.90
C ALA A 56 6.22 -21.19 -33.99
N GLN A 57 5.65 -21.93 -33.03
CA GLN A 57 5.62 -23.39 -33.03
C GLN A 57 4.78 -23.93 -34.19
N MET A 58 3.58 -23.36 -34.42
CA MET A 58 2.74 -23.73 -35.56
C MET A 58 3.44 -23.51 -36.91
N ASN A 59 4.33 -22.51 -37.00
CA ASN A 59 5.08 -22.18 -38.21
C ASN A 59 6.44 -22.91 -38.33
N GLY A 60 6.78 -23.79 -37.37
CA GLY A 60 8.07 -24.48 -37.33
C GLY A 60 9.17 -23.65 -36.68
N ILE A 61 9.32 -23.77 -35.36
CA ILE A 61 10.35 -23.06 -34.59
C ILE A 61 11.69 -23.81 -34.62
N THR A 62 12.80 -23.06 -34.69
CA THR A 62 14.14 -23.66 -34.56
C THR A 62 14.48 -23.96 -33.10
N PRO A 63 15.32 -24.96 -32.80
CA PRO A 63 15.76 -25.26 -31.44
C PRO A 63 16.41 -24.05 -30.73
N PHE A 64 17.15 -23.23 -31.47
CA PHE A 64 17.76 -22.01 -30.94
C PHE A 64 16.72 -20.95 -30.54
N ALA A 65 15.72 -20.71 -31.38
CA ALA A 65 14.64 -19.77 -31.06
C ALA A 65 13.82 -20.24 -29.85
N TYR A 66 13.58 -21.55 -29.73
CA TYR A 66 12.91 -22.14 -28.56
C TYR A 66 13.74 -21.97 -27.28
N ALA A 67 15.06 -22.23 -27.33
CA ALA A 67 15.94 -22.05 -26.18
C ALA A 67 15.95 -20.59 -25.70
N ASN A 68 15.98 -19.63 -26.61
CA ASN A 68 15.88 -18.19 -26.28
C ASN A 68 14.55 -17.85 -25.61
N PHE A 69 13.45 -18.42 -26.09
CA PHE A 69 12.14 -18.26 -25.47
C PHE A 69 12.15 -18.71 -24.01
N VAL A 70 12.60 -19.95 -23.74
CA VAL A 70 12.64 -20.51 -22.39
C VAL A 70 13.50 -19.66 -21.46
N ALA A 71 14.67 -19.21 -21.94
CA ALA A 71 15.55 -18.34 -21.16
C ALA A 71 14.89 -16.99 -20.83
N PHE A 72 14.12 -16.42 -21.77
CA PHE A 72 13.42 -15.17 -21.55
C PHE A 72 12.24 -15.31 -20.58
N VAL A 73 11.43 -16.36 -20.73
CA VAL A 73 10.35 -16.68 -19.79
C VAL A 73 10.90 -16.87 -18.38
N GLY A 74 12.02 -17.56 -18.21
CA GLY A 74 12.67 -17.70 -16.91
C GLY A 74 13.06 -16.35 -16.28
N LYS A 75 13.54 -15.38 -17.07
CA LYS A 75 13.80 -14.02 -16.58
C LYS A 75 12.52 -13.29 -16.18
N LEU A 76 11.45 -13.46 -16.96
CA LEU A 76 10.17 -12.81 -16.71
C LEU A 76 9.49 -13.39 -15.46
N ASP A 77 9.53 -14.69 -15.27
CA ASP A 77 9.04 -15.36 -14.06
C ASP A 77 9.80 -14.88 -12.81
N ASN A 78 11.13 -14.74 -12.91
CA ASN A 78 11.92 -14.17 -11.82
C ASN A 78 11.52 -12.70 -11.52
N ALA A 79 11.26 -11.89 -12.54
CA ALA A 79 10.81 -10.52 -12.37
C ALA A 79 9.40 -10.44 -11.75
N ILE A 80 8.49 -11.33 -12.15
CA ILE A 80 7.13 -11.46 -11.59
C ILE A 80 7.22 -11.83 -10.11
N ASN A 81 8.00 -12.85 -9.76
CA ASN A 81 8.21 -13.25 -8.36
C ASN A 81 8.77 -12.11 -7.52
N GLY A 82 9.77 -11.39 -8.03
CA GLY A 82 10.30 -10.20 -7.36
C GLY A 82 9.24 -9.11 -7.17
N GLN A 83 8.41 -8.85 -8.19
CA GLN A 83 7.35 -7.85 -8.12
C GLN A 83 6.21 -8.26 -7.17
N GLN A 84 5.92 -9.56 -7.03
CA GLN A 84 4.97 -10.08 -6.04
C GLN A 84 5.44 -9.82 -4.61
N GLU A 85 6.74 -10.00 -4.31
CA GLU A 85 7.26 -9.65 -2.99
C GLU A 85 7.22 -8.14 -2.75
N VAL A 86 7.52 -7.31 -3.76
CA VAL A 86 7.34 -5.84 -3.66
C VAL A 86 5.90 -5.49 -3.32
N LEU A 87 4.92 -6.09 -4.00
CA LEU A 87 3.50 -5.88 -3.73
C LEU A 87 3.12 -6.28 -2.30
N LYS A 88 3.60 -7.43 -1.84
CA LYS A 88 3.36 -7.92 -0.47
C LYS A 88 3.93 -6.94 0.57
N HIS A 89 5.14 -6.44 0.37
CA HIS A 89 5.73 -5.42 1.25
C HIS A 89 4.95 -4.10 1.23
N ALA A 90 4.49 -3.66 0.05
CA ALA A 90 3.68 -2.46 -0.08
C ALA A 90 2.33 -2.60 0.67
N LYS A 91 1.67 -3.76 0.54
CA LYS A 91 0.42 -4.06 1.26
C LYS A 91 0.63 -4.05 2.78
N TYR A 92 1.66 -4.75 3.25
CA TYR A 92 2.02 -4.73 4.67
C TYR A 92 2.25 -3.31 5.21
N LYS A 93 2.98 -2.47 4.46
CA LYS A 93 3.22 -1.07 4.84
C LYS A 93 1.90 -0.28 4.89
N SER A 94 1.01 -0.47 3.91
CA SER A 94 -0.29 0.19 3.90
C SER A 94 -1.14 -0.19 5.11
N ASP A 95 -1.16 -1.47 5.48
CA ASP A 95 -1.87 -1.95 6.67
C ASP A 95 -1.31 -1.36 7.97
N LEU A 96 0.02 -1.23 8.09
CA LEU A 96 0.67 -0.60 9.23
C LEU A 96 0.31 0.89 9.37
N GLU A 97 0.39 1.65 8.27
CA GLU A 97 0.03 3.07 8.28
C GLU A 97 -1.48 3.26 8.54
N LYS A 98 -2.32 2.34 8.05
CA LYS A 98 -3.75 2.34 8.32
C LYS A 98 -4.04 2.15 9.80
N ALA A 99 -3.39 1.18 10.45
CA ALA A 99 -3.51 0.96 11.88
C ALA A 99 -3.02 2.18 12.69
N THR A 100 -1.91 2.80 12.26
CA THR A 100 -1.37 4.02 12.89
C THR A 100 -2.35 5.17 12.80
N TRP A 101 -2.94 5.41 11.63
CA TRP A 101 -3.94 6.45 11.41
C TRP A 101 -5.21 6.22 12.24
N GLN A 102 -5.71 4.98 12.28
CA GLN A 102 -6.87 4.62 13.10
C GLN A 102 -6.62 4.88 14.59
N GLU A 103 -5.41 4.58 15.08
CA GLU A 103 -5.05 4.81 16.48
C GLU A 103 -4.98 6.30 16.82
N SER A 104 -4.36 7.12 15.98
CA SER A 104 -4.34 8.58 16.17
C SER A 104 -5.74 9.18 16.16
N GLU A 105 -6.60 8.71 15.25
CA GLU A 105 -7.97 9.20 15.15
C GLU A 105 -8.80 8.82 16.38
N ARG A 106 -8.62 7.60 16.89
CA ARG A 106 -9.25 7.14 18.14
C ARG A 106 -8.84 8.00 19.33
N LYS A 107 -7.54 8.32 19.47
CA LYS A 107 -7.04 9.19 20.54
C LYS A 107 -7.65 10.59 20.44
N ARG A 108 -7.67 11.16 19.24
CA ARG A 108 -8.25 12.49 18.97
C ARG A 108 -9.73 12.56 19.40
N LEU A 109 -10.52 11.57 19.01
CA LEU A 109 -11.93 11.47 19.41
C LEU A 109 -12.09 11.36 20.93
N SER A 110 -11.26 10.54 21.58
CA SER A 110 -11.27 10.38 23.03
C SER A 110 -10.99 11.71 23.75
N TYR A 111 -9.96 12.45 23.33
CA TYR A 111 -9.64 13.75 23.93
C TYR A 111 -10.73 14.78 23.71
N ARG A 112 -11.32 14.82 22.52
CA ARG A 112 -12.46 15.69 22.22
C ARG A 112 -13.64 15.42 23.16
N THR A 113 -14.01 14.15 23.36
CA THR A 113 -15.10 13.78 24.28
C THR A 113 -14.78 14.17 25.73
N LEU A 114 -13.53 14.02 26.18
CA LEU A 114 -13.12 14.48 27.51
C LEU A 114 -13.20 16.00 27.66
N ASN A 115 -12.79 16.74 26.63
CA ASN A 115 -12.85 18.20 26.62
C ASN A 115 -14.29 18.71 26.66
N GLU A 116 -15.18 18.12 25.86
CA GLU A 116 -16.63 18.42 25.86
C GLU A 116 -17.24 18.19 27.25
N ARG A 117 -16.87 17.11 27.94
CA ARG A 117 -17.33 16.85 29.32
C ARG A 117 -16.79 17.87 30.32
N ALA A 118 -15.51 18.18 30.26
CA ALA A 118 -14.88 19.18 31.14
C ALA A 118 -15.51 20.58 30.95
N ALA A 119 -15.80 20.97 29.70
CA ALA A 119 -16.49 22.21 29.41
C ALA A 119 -17.92 22.24 29.96
N ALA A 120 -18.65 21.12 29.87
CA ALA A 120 -20.01 21.01 30.41
C ALA A 120 -20.04 21.04 31.95
N GLU A 121 -19.01 20.51 32.61
CA GLU A 121 -18.86 20.60 34.07
C GLU A 121 -18.49 22.01 34.54
N ALA A 122 -17.66 22.74 33.78
CA ALA A 122 -17.28 24.12 34.11
C ALA A 122 -18.42 25.15 33.96
N LEU A 123 -19.49 24.79 33.24
CA LEU A 123 -20.70 25.60 33.07
C LEU A 123 -21.75 25.36 34.18
N LYS A 124 -21.52 24.42 35.09
CA LYS A 124 -22.38 24.13 36.25
C LYS A 124 -21.85 24.81 37.51
#